data_AF-A0A4P5UYE8-F1
#
_entry.id   AF-A0A4P5UYE8-F1
#
_cell.length_a   1.000
_cell.length_b   1.000
_cell.length_c   1.000
_cell.angle_alpha   90.00
_cell.angle_beta   90.00
_cell.angle_gamma   90.00
#
_symmetry.space_group_name_H-M   'P 1'
#
loop_
_entity.id
_entity.type
_entity.pdbx_description
1 polymer ?
#
loop_
_entity_poly.entity_id
_entity_poly.type
_entity_poly.pdbx_seq_one_letter_code
_entity_poly.pdbx_strand_id
1 'polypeptide(L)' 'MELNFNMQPKESHTNWHFKISVFKSILRIVAGIALMSEYVVTAGCFFIVAEILGIIEEL' A
#
# COMPACT_ATOMS: atom_id res chain seq x y z
N MET A 1 -26.70 20.90 -25.05
CA MET A 1 -26.16 19.54 -24.90
C MET A 1 -25.56 19.46 -23.50
N GLU A 2 -26.32 18.95 -22.53
CA GLU A 2 -25.83 18.85 -21.15
C GLU A 2 -24.93 17.62 -21.00
N LEU A 3 -23.64 17.85 -20.76
CA LEU A 3 -22.67 16.82 -20.40
C LEU A 3 -22.92 16.40 -18.94
N ASN A 4 -23.82 15.42 -18.76
CA ASN A 4 -23.96 14.72 -17.49
C ASN A 4 -22.73 13.82 -17.28
N PHE A 5 -21.68 14.38 -16.66
CA PHE A 5 -20.63 13.56 -16.06
C PHE A 5 -21.21 12.90 -14.81
N ASN A 6 -21.89 11.77 -15.01
CA ASN A 6 -22.27 10.86 -13.94
C ASN A 6 -20.97 10.27 -13.37
N MET A 7 -20.34 10.99 -12.45
CA MET A 7 -19.22 10.50 -11.68
C MET A 7 -19.77 9.42 -10.77
N GLN A 8 -19.64 8.18 -11.24
CA GLN A 8 -20.11 6.98 -10.55
C GLN A 8 -19.68 7.05 -9.08
N PRO A 9 -20.59 6.86 -8.11
CA PRO A 9 -20.21 6.89 -6.71
C PRO A 9 -19.15 5.82 -6.53
N LYS A 10 -17.94 6.26 -6.16
CA LYS A 10 -16.79 5.38 -5.94
C LYS A 10 -17.20 4.46 -4.79
N GLU A 11 -17.63 3.26 -5.14
CA GLU A 11 -18.08 2.19 -4.25
C GLU A 11 -17.13 2.17 -3.05
N SER A 12 -17.62 2.63 -1.89
CA SER A 12 -16.78 2.97 -0.74
C SER A 12 -16.20 1.75 -0.02
N HIS A 13 -16.42 0.55 -0.57
CA HIS A 13 -15.83 -0.71 -0.13
C HIS A 13 -14.35 -0.88 -0.57
N THR A 14 -13.89 -0.14 -1.58
CA THR A 14 -12.53 -0.25 -2.13
C THR A 14 -11.48 0.57 -1.36
N ASN A 15 -11.89 1.52 -0.52
CA ASN A 15 -10.95 2.45 0.13
C ASN A 15 -10.02 1.76 1.13
N TRP A 16 -10.45 0.68 1.78
CA TRP A 16 -9.62 -0.02 2.76
C TRP A 16 -8.52 -0.84 2.09
N HIS A 17 -8.86 -1.66 1.10
CA HIS A 17 -7.89 -2.37 0.25
C HIS A 17 -6.98 -1.41 -0.53
N PHE A 18 -7.51 -0.28 -1.01
CA PHE A 18 -6.67 0.72 -1.67
C PHE A 18 -5.69 1.41 -0.70
N LYS A 19 -6.11 1.69 0.54
CA LYS A 19 -5.22 2.28 1.55
C LYS A 19 -4.14 1.29 2.00
N ILE A 20 -4.47 0.02 2.19
CA ILE A 20 -3.50 -0.99 2.62
C ILE A 20 -2.49 -1.26 1.50
N SER A 21 -2.93 -1.41 0.25
CA SER A 21 -2.02 -1.55 -0.90
C SER A 21 -1.06 -0.37 -1.06
N VAL A 22 -1.51 0.87 -0.84
CA VAL A 22 -0.64 2.05 -0.78
C VAL A 22 0.34 1.97 0.39
N PHE A 23 -0.12 1.59 1.58
CA PHE A 23 0.72 1.48 2.76
C PHE A 23 1.81 0.41 2.61
N LYS A 24 1.48 -0.77 2.06
CA LYS A 24 2.43 -1.83 1.70
C LYS A 24 3.52 -1.31 0.76
N SER A 25 3.14 -0.52 -0.25
CA SER A 25 4.08 0.09 -1.20
C SER A 25 5.05 1.05 -0.50
N ILE A 26 4.55 1.92 0.38
CA ILE A 26 5.38 2.84 1.17
C ILE A 26 6.39 2.09 2.05
N LEU A 27 5.95 1.02 2.73
CA LEU A 27 6.85 0.20 3.55
C LEU A 27 8.01 -0.40 2.73
N ARG A 28 7.73 -0.87 1.51
CA ARG A 28 8.77 -1.40 0.61
C ARG A 28 9.73 -0.31 0.14
N ILE A 29 9.26 0.91 -0.10
CA ILE A 29 10.12 2.05 -0.44
C ILE A 29 11.02 2.41 0.74
N VAL A 30 10.47 2.50 1.96
CA VAL A 30 11.26 2.76 3.18
C VAL A 30 12.28 1.64 3.42
N ALA A 31 11.90 0.38 3.19
CA ALA A 31 12.83 -0.75 3.25
C ALA A 31 13.98 -0.59 2.24
N GLY A 32 13.69 -0.18 1.01
CA GLY A 32 14.71 0.11 -0.01
C GLY A 32 15.67 1.23 0.40
N ILE A 33 15.15 2.32 0.98
CA ILE A 33 15.98 3.41 1.51
C ILE A 33 16.86 2.92 2.68
N ALA A 34 16.31 2.09 3.57
CA ALA A 34 17.04 1.48 4.66
C ALA A 34 18.17 0.57 4.15
N LEU A 35 17.95 -0.22 3.09
CA LEU A 35 19.00 -1.01 2.44
C LEU A 35 20.12 -0.14 1.88
N MET A 36 19.77 0.96 1.20
CA MET A 36 20.77 1.89 0.66
C MET A 36 21.61 2.56 1.75
N SER A 37 21.09 2.63 2.97
CA SER A 37 21.76 3.23 4.13
C SER A 37 22.42 2.19 5.04
N GLU A 38 22.68 0.97 4.52
CA GLU A 38 23.32 -0.15 5.23
C GLU A 38 22.52 -0.71 6.43
N TYR A 39 21.25 -0.31 6.62
CA TYR A 39 20.37 -0.83 7.65
C TYR A 39 19.64 -2.10 7.21
N VAL A 40 20.41 -3.17 6.97
CA VAL A 40 19.90 -4.45 6.41
C VAL A 40 18.80 -5.08 7.26
N VAL A 41 18.97 -5.10 8.59
CA VAL A 41 17.98 -5.68 9.52
C VAL A 41 16.68 -4.89 9.49
N THR A 42 16.78 -3.55 9.54
CA THR A 42 15.61 -2.65 9.50
C THR A 42 14.84 -2.81 8.20
N ALA A 43 15.54 -2.91 7.06
CA ALA A 43 14.91 -3.15 5.78
C ALA A 43 14.20 -4.52 5.71
N GLY A 44 14.85 -5.57 6.21
CA GLY A 44 14.25 -6.90 6.29
C GLY A 44 12.95 -6.90 7.10
N CYS A 45 12.94 -6.22 8.25
CA CYS A 45 11.72 -6.04 9.05
C CYS A 45 10.60 -5.35 8.26
N PHE A 46 10.91 -4.26 7.53
CA PHE A 46 9.90 -3.56 6.74
C PHE A 46 9.34 -4.40 5.60
N PHE A 47 10.17 -5.21 4.92
CA PHE A 47 9.69 -6.15 3.91
C PHE A 47 8.77 -7.22 4.50
N ILE A 48 9.13 -7.82 5.64
CA ILE A 48 8.31 -8.83 6.32
C ILE A 48 6.96 -8.23 6.73
N VAL A 49 6.96 -7.04 7.34
CA VAL A 49 5.71 -6.36 7.75
C VAL A 49 4.84 -6.03 6.54
N ALA A 50 5.43 -5.54 5.44
CA ALA A 50 4.68 -5.26 4.22
C ALA A 50 3.97 -6.50 3.66
N GLU A 51 4.59 -7.68 3.79
CA GLU A 51 4.03 -8.93 3.26
C GLU A 51 2.98 -9.57 4.18
N ILE A 52 3.17 -9.47 5.51
CA ILE A 52 2.14 -9.84 6.48
C ILE A 52 0.88 -8.99 6.27
N LEU A 53 1.04 -7.68 6.05
CA LEU A 53 -0.07 -6.79 5.71
C LEU A 53 -0.70 -7.14 4.35
N GLY A 54 0.08 -7.72 3.43
CA GLY A 54 -0.43 -8.29 2.18
C GLY A 54 -1.43 -9.40 2.46
N ILE A 55 -1.00 -10.39 3.23
CA ILE A 55 -1.83 -11.54 3.62
C ILE A 55 -3.11 -11.10 4.35
N ILE A 56 -3.02 -10.12 5.26
CA ILE A 56 -4.17 -9.60 6.01
C ILE A 56 -5.16 -8.81 5.12
N GLU A 57 -4.68 -8.13 4.07
CA GLU A 57 -5.58 -7.43 3.14
C GLU A 57 -6.42 -8.39 2.30
N GLU A 58 -5.86 -9.54 1.97
CA GLU A 58 -6.48 -10.58 1.14
C GLU A 58 -7.42 -11.52 1.94
N LEU A 59 -7.26 -11.60 3.27
CA LEU A 59 -8.07 -12.38 4.22
C LEU A 59 -9.33 -11.63 4.66
#